data_AF-A0A9E4ET03-F1
#
_entry.id   AF-A0A9E4ET03-F1
#
_cell.length_a   1.000
_cell.length_b   1.000
_cell.length_c   1.000
_cell.angle_alpha   90.00
_cell.angle_beta   90.00
_cell.angle_gamma   90.00
#
_symmetry.space_group_name_H-M   'P 1'
#
loop_
_entity.id
_entity.type
_entity.pdbx_description
1 polymer ?
#
loop_
_entity_poly.entity_id
_entity_poly.type
_entity_poly.pdbx_seq_one_letter_code
_entity_poly.pdbx_strand_id
1 'polypeptide(L)'
;MEKVPTRNAPDPNACAVARTVGEAVYPDRVILFGSRARGDFSPDSDVDLLVITDSDTLDNGSYQRASSIAHGKAAELYGLK
;
A
#
# COMPACT_ATOMS: atom_id res chain seq x y z
N MET A 1 3.42 -25.81 -20.98
CA MET A 1 2.43 -24.71 -20.98
C MET A 1 2.59 -23.95 -19.68
N GLU A 2 3.29 -22.83 -19.73
CA GLU A 2 3.33 -21.89 -18.61
C GLU A 2 1.88 -21.45 -18.36
N LYS A 3 1.34 -21.71 -17.17
CA LYS A 3 0.00 -21.23 -16.82
C LYS A 3 0.04 -19.71 -16.96
N VAL A 4 -0.75 -19.17 -17.88
CA VAL A 4 -1.11 -17.74 -17.86
C VAL A 4 -1.53 -17.46 -16.42
N PRO A 5 -0.86 -16.56 -15.68
CA PRO A 5 -1.20 -16.34 -14.28
C PRO A 5 -2.66 -15.92 -14.26
N THR A 6 -3.50 -16.73 -13.62
CA THR A 6 -4.83 -16.30 -13.22
C THR A 6 -4.59 -15.05 -12.39
N ARG A 7 -4.97 -13.88 -12.90
CA ARG A 7 -4.72 -12.61 -12.22
C ARG A 7 -5.57 -12.62 -10.96
N ASN A 8 -5.02 -13.14 -9.86
CA ASN A 8 -5.71 -13.17 -8.58
C ASN A 8 -6.09 -11.74 -8.23
N ALA A 9 -7.23 -11.57 -7.56
CA ALA A 9 -7.66 -10.25 -7.14
C ALA A 9 -6.62 -9.66 -6.17
N PRO A 10 -6.32 -8.35 -6.26
CA PRO A 10 -5.53 -7.67 -5.24
C PRO A 10 -6.15 -7.85 -3.86
N ASP A 11 -5.31 -7.85 -2.82
CA ASP A 11 -5.77 -7.86 -1.44
C ASP A 11 -6.64 -6.61 -1.16
N PRO A 12 -7.93 -6.78 -0.81
CA PRO A 12 -8.80 -5.64 -0.50
C PRO A 12 -8.29 -4.80 0.67
N ASN A 13 -7.62 -5.40 1.66
CA ASN A 13 -7.07 -4.67 2.80
C ASN A 13 -5.89 -3.80 2.37
N ALA A 14 -4.99 -4.31 1.53
CA ALA A 14 -3.87 -3.52 1.01
C ALA A 14 -4.36 -2.37 0.13
N CYS A 15 -5.40 -2.59 -0.67
CA CYS A 15 -6.06 -1.52 -1.40
C CYS A 15 -6.67 -0.45 -0.48
N ALA A 16 -7.23 -0.84 0.67
CA ALA A 16 -7.74 0.10 1.65
C ALA A 16 -6.61 0.93 2.29
N VAL A 17 -5.48 0.31 2.66
CA VAL A 17 -4.30 1.03 3.15
C VAL A 17 -3.83 2.08 2.12
N ALA A 18 -3.70 1.68 0.85
CA ALA A 18 -3.30 2.59 -0.23
C ALA A 18 -4.25 3.80 -0.37
N ARG A 19 -5.57 3.56 -0.29
CA ARG A 19 -6.58 4.63 -0.32
C ARG A 19 -6.44 5.57 0.87
N THR A 20 -6.33 5.04 2.09
CA THR A 20 -6.19 5.85 3.30
C THR A 20 -4.93 6.73 3.26
N VAL A 21 -3.82 6.20 2.75
CA VAL A 21 -2.61 7.02 2.52
C VAL A 21 -2.91 8.16 1.54
N GLY A 22 -3.53 7.85 0.39
CA GLY A 22 -3.88 8.85 -0.63
C GLY A 22 -4.79 9.96 -0.10
N GLU A 23 -5.79 9.61 0.71
CA GLU A 23 -6.75 10.55 1.31
C GLU A 23 -6.12 11.45 2.38
N ALA A 24 -5.05 11.00 3.04
CA ALA A 24 -4.49 11.72 4.18
C ALA A 24 -3.32 12.64 3.83
N VAL A 25 -2.50 12.27 2.83
CA VAL A 25 -1.33 13.07 2.44
C VAL A 25 -1.44 13.69 1.05
N TYR A 26 -2.54 13.46 0.34
CA TYR A 26 -2.84 14.05 -0.98
C TYR A 26 -1.67 14.02 -1.97
N PRO A 27 -1.07 12.84 -2.22
CA PRO A 27 0.01 12.70 -3.19
C PRO A 27 -0.55 12.75 -4.63
N ASP A 28 0.32 12.88 -5.63
CA ASP A 28 -0.11 12.79 -7.04
C ASP A 28 -0.62 11.39 -7.36
N ARG A 29 0.10 10.37 -6.84
CA ARG A 29 -0.23 8.96 -7.06
C ARG A 29 0.17 8.11 -5.85
N VAL A 30 -0.66 7.12 -5.56
CA VAL A 30 -0.33 5.97 -4.71
C VAL A 30 -0.49 4.71 -5.54
N ILE A 31 0.56 3.89 -5.58
CA ILE A 31 0.60 2.64 -6.34
C ILE A 31 0.79 1.50 -5.36
N LEU A 32 -0.18 0.58 -5.31
CA LEU A 32 -0.03 -0.71 -4.64
C LEU A 32 0.71 -1.68 -5.58
N PHE A 33 1.83 -2.24 -5.12
CA PHE A 33 2.60 -3.24 -5.85
C PHE A 33 2.90 -4.46 -4.96
N GLY A 34 3.82 -5.31 -5.39
CA GLY A 34 4.19 -6.50 -4.62
C GLY A 34 3.15 -7.62 -4.68
N SER A 35 3.27 -8.58 -3.76
CA SER A 35 2.45 -9.81 -3.79
C SER A 35 0.96 -9.53 -3.52
N ARG A 36 0.67 -8.59 -2.61
CA ARG A 36 -0.69 -8.16 -2.31
C ARG A 36 -1.39 -7.49 -3.49
N ALA A 37 -0.66 -6.83 -4.39
CA ALA A 37 -1.22 -6.31 -5.64
C ALA A 37 -1.52 -7.41 -6.67
N ARG A 38 -0.66 -8.44 -6.75
CA ARG A 38 -0.80 -9.55 -7.71
C ARG A 38 -1.80 -10.61 -7.25
N GLY A 39 -2.13 -10.62 -5.96
CA GLY A 39 -3.00 -11.63 -5.35
C GLY A 39 -2.31 -12.98 -5.08
N ASP A 40 -0.97 -13.01 -5.06
CA ASP A 40 -0.14 -14.18 -4.72
C ASP A 40 0.54 -14.03 -3.34
N PHE A 41 -0.12 -13.29 -2.43
CA PHE A 41 0.37 -13.00 -1.09
C PHE A 41 0.07 -14.12 -0.08
N SER A 42 0.91 -14.19 0.95
CA SER A 42 0.72 -14.98 2.17
C SER A 42 0.22 -14.09 3.33
N PRO A 43 -0.26 -14.68 4.45
CA PRO A 43 -0.71 -13.90 5.61
C PRO A 43 0.35 -12.95 6.20
N ASP A 44 1.62 -13.34 6.11
CA ASP A 44 2.81 -12.61 6.57
C ASP A 44 3.43 -11.68 5.51
N SER A 45 2.86 -11.60 4.31
CA SER A 45 3.36 -10.71 3.27
C SER A 45 3.21 -9.23 3.67
N ASP A 46 4.20 -8.42 3.35
CA ASP A 46 4.15 -6.97 3.55
C ASP A 46 3.12 -6.28 2.64
N VAL A 47 2.85 -5.00 2.93
CA VAL A 47 2.09 -4.10 2.05
C VAL A 47 3.05 -3.13 1.38
N ASP A 48 3.27 -3.32 0.08
CA ASP A 48 4.20 -2.50 -0.69
C ASP A 48 3.48 -1.32 -1.38
N LEU A 49 3.79 -0.08 -0.97
CA LEU A 49 3.25 1.14 -1.55
C LEU A 49 4.35 2.02 -2.13
N LEU A 50 4.12 2.53 -3.36
CA LEU A 50 4.91 3.61 -3.94
C LEU A 50 4.06 4.88 -3.94
N VAL A 51 4.55 5.92 -3.27
CA VAL A 51 3.88 7.23 -3.17
C VAL A 51 4.69 8.24 -3.99
N ILE A 52 4.03 8.92 -4.92
CA ILE A 52 4.62 9.91 -5.83
C ILE A 52 4.01 11.27 -5.49
N THR A 53 4.85 12.28 -5.25
CA THR A 53 4.43 13.63 -4.86
C THR A 53 5.18 14.68 -5.68
N ASP A 54 4.49 15.73 -6.11
CA ASP A 54 5.09 16.95 -6.65
C ASP A 54 5.70 17.76 -5.50
N SER A 55 6.93 17.42 -5.12
CA SER A 55 7.71 18.24 -4.22
C SER A 55 9.20 18.12 -4.55
N ASP A 56 9.83 19.24 -4.89
CA ASP A 56 11.29 19.34 -5.10
C ASP A 56 12.09 18.92 -3.85
N THR A 57 11.43 18.91 -2.69
CA THR A 57 11.94 18.38 -1.44
C THR A 57 10.89 17.44 -0.87
N LEU A 58 11.02 16.13 -1.05
CA LEU A 58 10.27 15.16 -0.23
C LEU A 58 10.43 15.59 1.24
N ASP A 59 9.43 16.24 1.84
CA ASP A 59 9.59 16.74 3.18
C ASP A 59 9.46 15.51 4.10
N ASN A 60 10.40 15.37 5.05
CA ASN A 60 10.37 14.25 6.00
C ASN A 60 9.00 14.14 6.71
N GLY A 61 8.26 15.26 6.81
CA GLY A 61 6.90 15.31 7.34
C GLY A 61 5.90 14.48 6.55
N SER A 62 5.84 14.59 5.21
CA SER A 62 4.89 13.81 4.42
C SER A 62 5.21 12.33 4.43
N TYR A 63 6.50 11.97 4.37
CA TYR A 63 6.92 10.57 4.52
C TYR A 63 6.50 10.00 5.88
N GLN A 64 6.81 10.69 6.98
CA GLN A 64 6.47 10.20 8.32
C GLN A 64 4.95 10.07 8.53
N ARG A 65 4.17 11.03 8.02
CA ARG A 65 2.70 10.95 8.06
C ARG A 65 2.18 9.77 7.25
N ALA A 66 2.62 9.62 6.00
CA ALA A 66 2.21 8.52 5.14
C ALA A 66 2.54 7.15 5.76
N SER A 67 3.76 7.01 6.31
CA SER A 67 4.21 5.79 6.98
C SER A 67 3.41 5.49 8.24
N SER A 68 3.14 6.48 9.09
CA SER A 68 2.36 6.30 10.31
C SER A 68 0.92 5.88 10.01
N ILE A 69 0.30 6.47 8.99
CA ILE A 69 -1.05 6.14 8.56
C ILE A 69 -1.11 4.75 7.93
N ALA A 70 -0.14 4.41 7.08
CA ALA A 70 -0.04 3.08 6.49
C ALA A 70 0.07 1.99 7.58
N HIS A 71 0.96 2.17 8.55
CA HIS A 71 1.13 1.22 9.66
C HIS A 71 -0.13 1.12 10.53
N GLY A 72 -0.72 2.25 10.92
CA GLY A 72 -1.94 2.26 11.73
C GLY A 72 -3.09 1.54 11.04
N LYS A 73 -3.30 1.83 9.74
CA LYS A 73 -4.37 1.18 8.97
C LYS A 73 -4.09 -0.29 8.69
N ALA A 74 -2.84 -0.65 8.43
CA ALA A 74 -2.44 -2.05 8.28
C ALA A 74 -2.66 -2.82 9.59
N ALA A 75 -2.27 -2.25 10.74
CA ALA A 75 -2.49 -2.88 12.04
C ALA A 75 -3.97 -3.14 12.32
N GLU A 76 -4.84 -2.15 12.05
CA GLU A 76 -6.29 -2.27 12.15
C GLU A 76 -6.84 -3.40 11.27
N LEU A 77 -6.46 -3.42 9.98
CA LEU A 77 -7.05 -4.33 8.99
C LEU A 77 -6.48 -5.75 9.02
N TYR A 78 -5.24 -5.92 9.47
CA TYR A 78 -4.58 -7.23 9.61
C TYR A 78 -4.60 -7.77 11.04
N GLY A 79 -5.16 -7.04 12.00
CA GLY A 79 -5.25 -7.46 13.39
C GLY A 79 -3.90 -7.55 14.11
N LEU A 80 -2.92 -6.74 13.68
CA LEU A 80 -1.63 -6.63 14.36
C LEU A 80 -1.85 -5.75 15.61
N LYS A 81 -1.64 -6.33 16.79
CA LYS A 81 -1.74 -5.62 18.07
C LYS A 81 -0.41 -5.00 18.47
#